data_AF-A0AAU5BCK2-F1
#
_entry.id   AF-A0AAU5BCK2-F1
#
_cell.length_a   1.000
_cell.length_b   1.000
_cell.length_c   1.000
_cell.angle_alpha   90.00
_cell.angle_beta   90.00
_cell.angle_gamma   90.00
#
_symmetry.space_group_name_H-M   'P 1'
#
loop_
_entity.id
_entity.type
_entity.pdbx_description
1 polymer ?
#
loop_
_entity_poly.entity_id
_entity_poly.type
_entity_poly.pdbx_seq_one_letter_code
_entity_poly.pdbx_strand_id
1 'polypeptide(L)'
;MAVDESTTAPTASSNGAESASTVDTLPEPVVPEGAKTLAVEPAGVATLSYEYPRYPIAPGYRVYVRTGPGTNYAPLRLLPLGAMVAVYCQKAGERVSGPYGSSNLWDCISADEYVSDAYVHTGSDGWIATRCS
;
A
#
# COMPACT_ATOMS: atom_id res chain seq x y z
N MET A 1 -15.59 11.56 49.60
CA MET A 1 -14.17 11.35 49.30
C MET A 1 -14.04 11.39 47.79
N ALA A 2 -13.69 12.56 47.25
CA ALA A 2 -13.47 12.79 45.84
C ALA A 2 -11.97 12.65 45.55
N VAL A 3 -11.61 11.94 44.48
CA VAL A 3 -10.31 12.09 43.83
C VAL A 3 -10.57 12.32 42.35
N ASP A 4 -9.91 13.36 41.86
CA ASP A 4 -10.17 14.12 40.64
C ASP A 4 -9.14 13.79 39.55
N GLU A 5 -9.56 14.09 38.32
CA GLU A 5 -8.94 14.18 36.99
C GLU A 5 -7.40 14.06 36.82
N SER A 6 -6.97 13.54 35.65
CA SER A 6 -6.07 14.27 34.73
C SER A 6 -5.74 13.52 33.43
N THR A 7 -6.23 14.10 32.33
CA THR A 7 -5.82 13.94 30.92
C THR A 7 -4.41 14.49 30.69
N THR A 8 -3.59 13.87 29.83
CA THR A 8 -2.56 14.57 29.02
C THR A 8 -2.06 13.71 27.84
N ALA A 9 -2.13 14.29 26.64
CA ALA A 9 -1.22 14.10 25.50
C ALA A 9 -1.08 15.50 24.84
N PRO A 10 -0.17 15.76 23.87
CA PRO A 10 1.17 15.24 23.58
C PRO A 10 2.24 16.36 23.60
N THR A 11 3.54 16.03 23.57
CA THR A 11 4.62 17.03 23.39
C THR A 11 5.32 16.84 22.04
N ALA A 12 5.25 17.87 21.22
CA ALA A 12 6.08 18.10 20.05
C ALA A 12 7.53 18.39 20.45
N SER A 13 8.50 17.97 19.64
CA SER A 13 9.87 18.47 19.74
C SER A 13 10.34 18.92 18.36
N SER A 14 10.84 20.15 18.33
CA SER A 14 11.21 20.94 17.16
C SER A 14 12.70 21.31 17.22
N ASN A 15 13.28 21.50 16.03
CA ASN A 15 14.31 22.49 15.65
C ASN A 15 15.81 22.13 15.59
N GLY A 16 16.43 22.67 14.51
CA GLY A 16 17.84 23.09 14.36
C GLY A 16 18.55 22.38 13.18
N ALA A 17 18.72 22.89 11.95
CA ALA A 17 19.12 24.18 11.35
C ALA A 17 20.63 24.31 11.04
N GLU A 18 21.02 24.30 9.76
CA GLU A 18 22.11 25.09 9.12
C GLU A 18 22.24 24.71 7.62
N SER A 19 21.87 25.60 6.68
CA SER A 19 22.68 26.62 5.97
C SER A 19 23.60 26.09 4.86
N ALA A 20 23.28 26.41 3.60
CA ALA A 20 24.20 27.11 2.70
C ALA A 20 23.46 27.62 1.46
N SER A 21 23.59 28.92 1.23
CA SER A 21 23.13 29.67 0.07
C SER A 21 24.25 29.71 -0.96
N THR A 22 23.95 29.39 -2.23
CA THR A 22 24.77 29.83 -3.37
C THR A 22 23.84 30.23 -4.51
N VAL A 23 23.85 31.53 -4.78
CA VAL A 23 23.52 32.13 -6.08
C VAL A 23 24.54 31.61 -7.08
N ASP A 24 24.10 30.99 -8.17
CA ASP A 24 24.92 30.87 -9.37
C ASP A 24 24.06 31.22 -10.59
N THR A 25 24.26 32.47 -11.02
CA THR A 25 23.77 33.02 -12.25
C THR A 25 24.48 32.32 -13.40
N LEU A 26 23.80 31.36 -14.02
CA LEU A 26 24.27 30.75 -15.26
C LEU A 26 24.22 31.80 -16.39
N PRO A 27 25.32 32.02 -17.12
CA PRO A 27 25.33 32.90 -18.29
C PRO A 27 24.44 32.33 -19.39
N GLU A 28 23.81 33.23 -20.16
CA GLU A 28 23.03 32.87 -21.34
C GLU A 28 23.90 32.02 -22.32
N PRO A 29 23.35 30.93 -22.87
CA PRO A 29 24.10 30.05 -23.74
C PRO A 29 24.41 30.76 -25.06
N VAL A 30 25.69 31.02 -25.30
CA VAL A 30 26.19 31.32 -26.65
C VAL A 30 26.02 30.08 -27.53
N VAL A 31 25.05 30.13 -28.43
CA VAL A 31 24.81 29.09 -29.44
C VAL A 31 25.79 29.27 -30.61
N PRO A 32 26.66 28.29 -30.93
CA PRO A 32 27.33 28.30 -32.23
C PRO A 32 26.35 27.81 -33.30
N GLU A 33 26.08 28.67 -34.27
CA GLU A 33 25.36 28.33 -35.49
C GLU A 33 26.17 27.28 -36.29
N GLY A 34 25.60 26.10 -36.51
CA GLY A 34 26.14 25.16 -37.51
C GLY A 34 26.15 23.67 -37.19
N ALA A 35 25.51 23.20 -36.12
CA ALA A 35 25.30 21.76 -35.94
C ALA A 35 23.98 21.35 -36.61
N LYS A 36 24.04 20.49 -37.62
CA LYS A 36 22.86 19.76 -38.10
C LYS A 36 22.37 18.84 -36.98
N THR A 37 21.42 19.33 -36.21
CA THR A 37 20.66 18.53 -35.23
C THR A 37 19.84 17.51 -36.01
N LEU A 38 20.30 16.26 -36.01
CA LEU A 38 19.39 15.12 -36.18
C LEU A 38 18.49 15.13 -34.96
N ALA A 39 17.22 15.45 -35.14
CA ALA A 39 16.22 15.35 -34.10
C ALA A 39 16.18 13.89 -33.62
N VAL A 40 16.80 13.61 -32.47
CA VAL A 40 16.43 12.45 -31.68
C VAL A 40 15.11 12.83 -31.04
N GLU A 41 14.02 12.23 -31.50
CA GLU A 41 12.80 12.19 -30.71
C GLU A 41 13.17 11.57 -29.36
N PRO A 42 12.85 12.18 -28.20
CA PRO A 42 13.07 11.50 -26.94
C PRO A 42 12.23 10.23 -26.98
N ALA A 43 12.89 9.09 -27.17
CA ALA A 43 12.28 7.78 -27.02
C ALA A 43 11.60 7.78 -25.66
N GLY A 44 10.26 7.73 -25.67
CA GLY A 44 9.46 7.83 -24.47
C GLY A 44 9.98 6.88 -23.41
N VAL A 45 10.36 7.41 -22.26
CA VAL A 45 10.77 6.60 -21.11
C VAL A 45 9.53 5.89 -20.62
N ALA A 46 9.36 4.63 -21.03
CA ALA A 46 8.29 3.78 -20.53
C ALA A 46 8.64 3.39 -19.09
N THR A 47 8.09 4.12 -18.13
CA THR A 47 8.07 3.69 -16.73
C THR A 47 7.21 2.44 -16.63
N LEU A 48 7.82 1.30 -16.31
CA LEU A 48 7.09 0.09 -15.94
C LEU A 48 6.51 0.28 -14.53
N SER A 49 5.21 0.59 -14.45
CA SER A 49 4.48 0.54 -13.18
C SER A 49 4.07 -0.90 -12.88
N TYR A 50 4.51 -1.43 -11.74
CA TYR A 50 4.00 -2.71 -11.23
C TYR A 50 2.68 -2.44 -10.49
N GLU A 51 1.57 -2.54 -11.21
CA GLU A 51 0.22 -2.47 -10.63
C GLU A 51 -0.17 -3.87 -10.13
N TYR A 52 -0.52 -3.98 -8.85
CA TYR A 52 -1.06 -5.22 -8.30
C TYR A 52 -2.55 -5.35 -8.69
N PRO A 53 -3.00 -6.56 -9.09
CA PRO A 53 -4.41 -6.81 -9.34
C PRO A 53 -5.26 -6.45 -8.11
N ARG A 54 -6.38 -5.75 -8.35
CA ARG A 54 -7.33 -5.37 -7.31
C ARG A 54 -8.58 -6.23 -7.40
N TYR A 55 -9.06 -6.66 -6.24
CA TYR A 55 -10.21 -7.53 -6.11
C TYR A 55 -11.24 -6.91 -5.17
N PRO A 56 -12.54 -7.05 -5.47
CA PRO A 56 -13.58 -6.55 -4.59
C PRO A 56 -13.77 -7.46 -3.38
N ILE A 57 -14.05 -6.84 -2.24
CA ILE A 57 -14.59 -7.52 -1.07
C ILE A 57 -16.03 -7.93 -1.35
N ALA A 58 -16.44 -9.05 -0.75
CA ALA A 58 -17.79 -9.57 -0.87
C ALA A 58 -18.87 -8.50 -0.62
N PRO A 59 -19.86 -8.37 -1.52
CA PRO A 59 -20.94 -7.39 -1.36
C PRO A 59 -21.68 -7.56 -0.03
N GLY A 60 -21.89 -6.44 0.68
CA GLY A 60 -22.58 -6.45 1.98
C GLY A 60 -21.70 -6.81 3.19
N TYR A 61 -20.41 -7.13 2.99
CA TYR A 61 -19.50 -7.47 4.08
C TYR A 61 -18.54 -6.32 4.42
N ARG A 62 -18.33 -6.14 5.72
CA ARG A 62 -17.20 -5.38 6.27
C ARG A 62 -16.19 -6.39 6.79
N VAL A 63 -14.92 -6.22 6.45
CA VAL A 63 -13.89 -7.23 6.73
C VAL A 63 -12.75 -6.61 7.51
N TYR A 64 -12.34 -7.26 8.59
CA TYR A 64 -11.19 -6.81 9.37
C TYR A 64 -9.89 -7.14 8.65
N VAL A 65 -9.04 -6.13 8.55
CA VAL A 65 -7.62 -6.28 8.22
C VAL A 65 -6.88 -6.64 9.49
N ARG A 66 -5.96 -7.61 9.44
CA ARG A 66 -5.28 -8.19 10.60
C ARG A 66 -3.77 -8.16 10.45
N THR A 67 -3.05 -8.22 11.57
CA THR A 67 -1.58 -8.23 11.62
C THR A 67 -0.94 -9.56 11.18
N GLY A 68 -1.75 -10.54 10.77
CA GLY A 68 -1.25 -11.84 10.37
C GLY A 68 -2.32 -12.75 9.78
N PRO A 69 -1.93 -13.94 9.28
CA PRO A 69 -2.79 -14.85 8.56
C PRO A 69 -3.63 -15.71 9.52
N GLY A 70 -4.51 -15.07 10.29
CA GLY A 70 -5.37 -15.76 11.25
C GLY A 70 -6.33 -14.83 11.98
N THR A 71 -7.42 -15.38 12.52
CA THR A 71 -8.39 -14.61 13.32
C THR A 71 -7.89 -14.31 14.73
N ASN A 72 -6.87 -15.04 15.18
CA ASN A 72 -6.14 -14.81 16.43
C ASN A 72 -5.22 -13.58 16.38
N TYR A 73 -4.93 -13.02 15.20
CA TYR A 73 -4.14 -11.79 15.06
C TYR A 73 -5.00 -10.55 15.28
N ALA A 74 -4.40 -9.52 15.87
CA ALA A 74 -5.09 -8.27 16.19
C ALA A 74 -5.66 -7.60 14.93
N PRO A 75 -6.91 -7.10 14.96
CA PRO A 75 -7.45 -6.30 13.87
C PRO A 75 -6.80 -4.90 13.86
N LEU A 76 -6.29 -4.44 12.71
CA LEU A 76 -5.77 -3.08 12.56
C LEU A 76 -6.88 -2.11 12.18
N ARG A 77 -7.69 -2.48 11.19
CA ARG A 77 -8.74 -1.63 10.63
C ARG A 77 -9.85 -2.45 10.00
N LEU A 78 -10.98 -1.80 9.75
CA LEU A 78 -12.14 -2.39 9.10
C LEU A 78 -12.27 -1.86 7.68
N LEU A 79 -12.36 -2.75 6.70
CA LEU A 79 -12.70 -2.38 5.33
C LEU A 79 -14.18 -2.02 5.23
N PRO A 80 -14.52 -0.88 4.60
CA PRO A 80 -15.91 -0.51 4.38
C PRO A 80 -16.58 -1.43 3.34
N LEU A 81 -17.90 -1.31 3.24
CA LEU A 81 -18.69 -1.98 2.20
C LEU A 81 -18.22 -1.55 0.81
N GLY A 82 -18.15 -2.50 -0.13
CA GLY A 82 -17.73 -2.23 -1.50
C GLY A 82 -16.24 -1.89 -1.65
N ALA A 83 -15.42 -2.15 -0.62
CA ALA A 83 -13.98 -1.95 -0.70
C ALA A 83 -13.34 -2.85 -1.77
N MET A 84 -12.23 -2.36 -2.34
CA MET A 84 -11.35 -3.13 -3.22
C MET A 84 -9.93 -3.17 -2.65
N VAL A 85 -9.34 -4.35 -2.63
CA VAL A 85 -8.00 -4.58 -2.09
C VAL A 85 -7.05 -5.01 -3.21
N ALA A 86 -5.83 -4.47 -3.19
CA ALA A 86 -4.75 -5.01 -4.00
C ALA A 86 -4.16 -6.21 -3.27
N VAL A 87 -3.84 -7.29 -4.00
CA VAL A 87 -3.19 -8.47 -3.40
C VAL A 87 -1.72 -8.48 -3.81
N TYR A 88 -0.84 -8.25 -2.83
CA TYR A 88 0.60 -8.18 -3.04
C TYR A 88 1.25 -9.56 -3.07
N CYS A 89 0.88 -10.38 -2.10
CA CYS A 89 1.30 -11.75 -1.93
C CYS A 89 0.25 -12.49 -1.08
N GLN A 90 0.36 -13.80 -1.01
CA GLN A 90 -0.51 -14.61 -0.17
C GLN A 90 0.29 -15.37 0.90
N LYS A 91 -0.38 -15.73 1.98
CA LYS A 91 0.18 -16.55 3.06
C LYS A 91 -0.84 -17.60 3.50
N ALA A 92 -0.37 -18.82 3.74
CA ALA A 92 -1.19 -19.85 4.35
C ALA A 92 -1.37 -19.53 5.85
N GLY A 93 -2.57 -19.77 6.37
CA GLY A 93 -2.91 -19.43 7.73
C GLY A 93 -4.11 -20.19 8.27
N GLU A 94 -4.82 -19.56 9.19
CA GLU A 94 -6.05 -20.10 9.76
C GLU A 94 -7.12 -20.29 8.69
N ARG A 95 -7.86 -21.39 8.74
CA ARG A 95 -8.97 -21.65 7.83
C ARG A 95 -10.19 -20.85 8.26
N VAL A 96 -10.70 -20.02 7.36
CA VAL A 96 -11.86 -19.16 7.58
C VAL A 96 -12.94 -19.48 6.55
N SER A 97 -14.19 -19.53 7.00
CA SER A 97 -15.36 -19.62 6.14
C SER A 97 -15.94 -18.24 5.87
N GLY A 98 -16.28 -17.97 4.62
CA GLY A 98 -16.79 -16.70 4.15
C GLY A 98 -17.73 -16.88 2.96
N PRO A 99 -18.18 -15.77 2.35
CA PRO A 99 -19.14 -15.76 1.25
C PRO A 99 -18.64 -16.46 -0.02
N TYR A 100 -17.32 -16.58 -0.22
CA TYR A 100 -16.73 -17.27 -1.35
C TYR A 100 -16.25 -18.69 -1.02
N GLY A 101 -16.69 -19.26 0.11
CA GLY A 101 -16.33 -20.61 0.54
C GLY A 101 -15.39 -20.62 1.74
N SER A 102 -14.63 -21.70 1.90
CA SER A 102 -13.70 -21.86 3.02
C SER A 102 -12.27 -21.93 2.53
N SER A 103 -11.46 -20.95 2.91
CA SER A 103 -10.07 -20.80 2.47
C SER A 103 -9.14 -20.73 3.68
N ASN A 104 -7.95 -21.29 3.55
CA ASN A 104 -6.83 -21.09 4.48
C ASN A 104 -5.80 -20.10 3.91
N LEU A 105 -6.14 -19.42 2.81
CA LEU A 105 -5.33 -18.38 2.21
C LEU A 105 -5.67 -17.02 2.82
N TRP A 106 -4.64 -16.22 2.99
CA TRP A 106 -4.70 -14.86 3.48
C TRP A 106 -3.98 -13.95 2.51
N ASP A 107 -4.69 -12.94 2.04
CA ASP A 107 -4.20 -11.94 1.11
C ASP A 107 -3.48 -10.83 1.86
N CYS A 108 -2.22 -10.61 1.52
CA CYS A 108 -1.45 -9.47 1.98
C CYS A 108 -1.84 -8.26 1.14
N ILE A 109 -2.44 -7.26 1.78
CA ILE A 109 -2.97 -6.05 1.14
C ILE A 109 -2.14 -4.79 1.43
N SER A 110 -1.11 -4.91 2.25
CA SER A 110 -0.09 -3.92 2.62
C SER A 110 0.91 -4.61 3.57
N ALA A 111 2.00 -3.93 3.96
CA ALA A 111 3.00 -4.49 4.86
C ALA A 111 2.36 -4.97 6.17
N ASP A 112 2.46 -6.27 6.45
CA ASP A 112 1.86 -6.95 7.60
C ASP A 112 0.33 -6.77 7.76
N GLU A 113 -0.38 -6.44 6.67
CA GLU A 113 -1.82 -6.29 6.63
C GLU A 113 -2.46 -7.42 5.82
N TYR A 114 -3.25 -8.26 6.49
CA TYR A 114 -3.85 -9.45 5.91
C TYR A 114 -5.37 -9.44 5.95
N VAL A 115 -5.99 -9.94 4.88
CA VAL A 115 -7.43 -10.18 4.76
C VAL A 115 -7.64 -11.64 4.38
N SER A 116 -8.70 -12.27 4.88
CA SER A 116 -9.01 -13.64 4.49
C SER A 116 -9.53 -13.68 3.05
N ASP A 117 -8.92 -14.54 2.22
CA ASP A 117 -9.29 -14.79 0.82
C ASP A 117 -10.75 -15.25 0.69
N ALA A 118 -11.32 -15.87 1.73
CA ALA A 118 -12.74 -16.26 1.77
C ALA A 118 -13.74 -15.09 1.62
N TYR A 119 -13.28 -13.84 1.77
CA TYR A 119 -14.06 -12.62 1.61
C TYR A 119 -13.65 -11.77 0.40
N VAL A 120 -12.62 -12.18 -0.34
CA VAL A 120 -12.09 -11.45 -1.50
C VAL A 120 -12.49 -12.21 -2.77
N HIS A 121 -13.09 -11.53 -3.75
CA HIS A 121 -13.51 -12.16 -4.99
C HIS A 121 -12.32 -12.28 -5.96
N THR A 122 -11.44 -13.24 -5.70
CA THR A 122 -10.25 -13.52 -6.52
C THR A 122 -10.55 -14.39 -7.75
N GLY A 123 -11.66 -15.14 -7.71
CA GLY A 123 -12.08 -16.07 -8.77
C GLY A 123 -11.34 -17.42 -8.76
N SER A 124 -10.59 -17.72 -7.70
CA SER A 124 -9.84 -18.97 -7.53
C SER A 124 -9.85 -19.38 -6.05
N ASP A 125 -10.03 -20.67 -5.77
CA ASP A 125 -9.88 -21.24 -4.41
C ASP A 125 -8.40 -21.51 -4.04
N GLY A 126 -7.50 -21.28 -4.99
CA GLY A 126 -6.05 -21.50 -4.86
C GLY A 126 -5.25 -20.20 -4.89
N TRP A 127 -3.94 -20.36 -4.94
CA TRP A 127 -3.01 -19.23 -4.99
C TRP A 127 -3.20 -18.39 -6.27
N ILE A 128 -3.41 -17.09 -6.10
CA ILE A 128 -3.50 -16.09 -7.19
C ILE A 128 -2.28 -15.16 -7.24
N ALA A 129 -1.54 -15.07 -6.14
CA ALA A 129 -0.32 -14.29 -6.04
C ALA A 129 0.86 -15.16 -5.57
N THR A 130 2.07 -14.60 -5.66
CA THR A 130 3.26 -15.22 -5.08
C THR A 130 3.12 -15.38 -3.56
N ARG A 131 3.90 -16.28 -2.96
CA ARG A 131 3.95 -16.44 -1.51
C ARG A 131 4.68 -15.26 -0.87
N CYS A 132 4.17 -14.78 0.26
CA CYS A 132 4.89 -13.81 1.06
C CYS A 132 6.20 -14.43 1.59
N SER A 133 7.26 -13.62 1.57
CA SER A 133 8.60 -13.97 2.08
C SER A 133 8.66 -14.05 3.60
#